data_AF-A0A2N2MWD7-F1
#
_entry.id   AF-A0A2N2MWD7-F1
#
_cell.length_a   1.000
_cell.length_b   1.000
_cell.length_c   1.000
_cell.angle_alpha   90.00
_cell.angle_beta   90.00
_cell.angle_gamma   90.00
#
_symmetry.space_group_name_H-M   'P 1'
#
loop_
_entity.id
_entity.type
_entity.pdbx_description
1 polymer ?
#
loop_
_entity_poly.entity_id
_entity_poly.type
_entity_poly.pdbx_seq_one_letter_code
_entity_poly.pdbx_strand_id
1 'polypeptide(L)'
;MSENDPVNMQPSASKPAWSKSKMTLHIILSIVIPIYGFIVGGFALKQSERKRQGIIILILAGVCLVWGGISIALQSGFSEEKAILTVKDGTLANYPNSTIGAAFKSFVKEDTWTAFKGDDGFWYVTASGDFFYLGDTAKVDLQFKVDPHDSAFTIQTIQIDDTPGNVNALNNVLFLMYQM
;
A
#
# COMPACT_ATOMS: atom_id res chain seq x y z
N MET A 1 -3.19 1.43 37.23
CA MET A 1 -4.07 0.91 36.17
C MET A 1 -4.29 2.07 35.21
N SER A 2 -3.54 2.12 34.10
CA SER A 2 -3.73 3.16 33.09
C SER A 2 -4.46 2.52 31.92
N GLU A 3 -5.72 2.88 31.82
CA GLU A 3 -6.63 2.60 30.72
C GLU A 3 -6.29 3.58 29.58
N ASN A 4 -6.21 3.10 28.33
CA ASN A 4 -6.04 3.86 27.07
C ASN A 4 -4.72 3.73 26.27
N ASP A 5 -3.89 2.71 26.47
CA ASP A 5 -2.85 2.42 25.47
C ASP A 5 -3.39 1.46 24.38
N PRO A 6 -3.36 1.83 23.09
CA PRO A 6 -3.76 0.93 22.01
C PRO A 6 -2.84 -0.29 22.00
N VAL A 7 -3.42 -1.49 22.08
CA VAL A 7 -2.69 -2.75 21.99
C VAL A 7 -2.07 -2.83 20.60
N ASN A 8 -0.74 -2.69 20.55
CA ASN A 8 0.04 -2.73 19.33
C ASN A 8 0.05 -4.16 18.75
N MET A 9 -0.95 -4.51 17.96
CA MET A 9 -1.02 -5.77 17.20
C MET A 9 -0.31 -5.63 15.85
N GLN A 10 0.92 -5.10 15.87
CA GLN A 10 1.75 -4.94 14.68
C GLN A 10 2.12 -6.31 14.08
N PRO A 11 2.15 -6.45 12.75
CA PRO A 11 2.66 -7.65 12.10
C PRO A 11 4.16 -7.87 12.40
N SER A 12 4.58 -9.13 12.37
CA SER A 12 5.97 -9.54 12.56
C SER A 12 6.91 -8.76 11.62
N ALA A 13 7.79 -7.95 12.21
CA ALA A 13 8.69 -7.04 11.51
C ALA A 13 9.52 -7.75 10.43
N SER A 14 9.43 -7.26 9.18
CA SER A 14 10.42 -7.58 8.16
C SER A 14 11.29 -6.36 7.84
N LYS A 15 12.51 -6.42 8.37
CA LYS A 15 13.75 -5.68 8.02
C LYS A 15 13.76 -4.14 8.18
N PRO A 16 14.90 -3.55 8.62
CA PRO A 16 14.98 -2.13 8.92
C PRO A 16 14.83 -1.27 7.67
N ALA A 17 13.82 -0.39 7.69
CA ALA A 17 13.59 0.65 6.70
C ALA A 17 14.68 1.73 6.77
N TRP A 18 15.81 1.51 6.09
CA TRP A 18 16.80 2.55 5.87
C TRP A 18 16.23 3.59 4.90
N SER A 19 15.67 4.67 5.45
CA SER A 19 15.39 6.00 4.87
C SER A 19 15.46 6.09 3.33
N LYS A 20 14.57 5.39 2.62
CA LYS A 20 14.44 5.47 1.15
C LYS A 20 14.26 6.92 0.66
N SER A 21 13.74 7.80 1.50
CA SER A 21 13.62 9.26 1.28
C SER A 21 14.97 9.98 1.05
N LYS A 22 16.04 9.55 1.73
CA LYS A 22 17.39 10.12 1.52
C LYS A 22 17.96 9.67 0.17
N MET A 23 17.65 8.44 -0.23
CA MET A 23 18.14 7.87 -1.49
C MET A 23 17.44 8.48 -2.71
N THR A 24 16.12 8.72 -2.66
CA THR A 24 15.39 9.42 -3.73
C THR A 24 15.75 10.90 -3.85
N LEU A 25 16.01 11.60 -2.75
CA LEU A 25 16.41 13.01 -2.78
C LEU A 25 17.77 13.23 -3.48
N HIS A 26 18.74 12.35 -3.24
CA HIS A 26 20.05 12.41 -3.91
C HIS A 26 19.95 12.15 -5.42
N ILE A 27 19.05 11.26 -5.86
CA ILE A 27 18.84 10.96 -7.28
C ILE A 27 18.17 12.14 -8.01
N ILE A 28 17.19 12.81 -7.38
CA ILE A 28 16.51 13.96 -7.98
C ILE A 28 17.46 15.17 -8.07
N LEU A 29 18.27 15.45 -7.04
CA LEU A 29 19.23 16.57 -7.08
C LEU A 29 20.33 16.41 -8.14
N SER A 30 20.76 15.17 -8.43
CA SER A 30 21.83 14.90 -9.39
C SER A 30 21.39 14.96 -10.85
N ILE A 31 20.09 14.85 -11.13
CA ILE A 31 19.52 14.91 -12.49
C ILE A 31 19.07 16.34 -12.86
N VAL A 32 18.58 17.14 -11.91
CA VAL A 32 18.02 18.47 -12.21
C VAL A 32 19.09 19.55 -12.47
N ILE A 33 20.22 19.49 -11.76
CA ILE A 33 21.34 20.45 -11.89
C ILE A 33 21.97 20.46 -13.30
N PRO A 34 22.28 19.31 -13.95
CA PRO A 34 22.84 19.32 -15.30
C PRO A 34 21.84 19.80 -16.38
N ILE A 35 20.53 19.61 -16.19
CA ILE A 35 19.51 20.08 -17.14
C ILE A 35 19.45 21.61 -17.17
N TYR A 36 19.54 22.27 -16.00
CA TYR A 36 19.52 23.74 -15.92
C TYR A 36 20.80 24.38 -16.48
N GLY A 37 21.96 23.75 -16.23
CA GLY A 37 23.23 24.19 -16.83
C GLY A 37 23.26 24.07 -18.35
N PHE A 38 22.59 23.07 -18.92
CA PHE A 38 22.51 22.86 -20.37
C PHE A 38 21.57 23.85 -21.06
N ILE A 39 20.48 24.27 -20.40
CA ILE A 39 19.54 25.27 -20.93
C ILE A 39 20.19 26.66 -20.96
N VAL A 40 20.91 27.06 -19.90
CA VAL A 40 21.59 28.36 -19.84
C VAL A 40 22.85 28.39 -20.72
N GLY A 41 23.59 27.28 -20.82
CA GLY A 41 24.76 27.17 -21.70
C GLY A 41 24.43 27.04 -23.19
N GLY A 42 23.30 26.42 -23.53
CA GLY A 42 22.86 26.20 -24.91
C GLY A 42 22.43 27.47 -25.64
N PHE A 43 22.03 28.52 -24.92
CA PHE A 43 21.62 29.80 -25.53
C PHE A 43 22.80 30.62 -26.09
N ALA A 44 24.04 30.23 -25.79
CA ALA A 44 25.26 30.89 -26.28
C ALA A 44 25.90 30.22 -27.52
N LEU A 45 25.21 29.29 -28.20
CA LEU A 45 25.76 28.65 -29.40
C LEU A 45 25.46 29.46 -30.66
N LYS A 46 26.52 30.07 -31.18
CA LYS A 46 26.62 30.85 -32.42
C LYS A 46 26.02 30.10 -33.63
N GLN A 47 25.18 30.82 -34.37
CA GLN A 47 24.26 30.42 -35.45
C GLN A 47 24.89 29.80 -36.74
N SER A 48 26.13 29.27 -36.75
CA SER A 48 26.82 28.91 -38.00
C SER A 48 26.77 27.43 -38.42
N GLU A 49 26.22 26.51 -37.64
CA GLU A 49 26.16 25.07 -38.00
C GLU A 49 24.74 24.48 -37.99
N ARG A 50 23.77 25.17 -38.60
CA ARG A 50 22.33 24.76 -38.60
C ARG A 50 22.07 23.28 -38.94
N LYS A 51 22.86 22.68 -39.85
CA LYS A 51 22.73 21.26 -40.23
C LYS A 51 23.19 20.29 -39.12
N ARG A 52 24.22 20.66 -38.36
CA ARG A 52 24.79 19.83 -37.29
C ARG A 52 23.97 19.94 -36.00
N GLN A 53 23.40 21.12 -35.75
CA GLN A 53 22.46 21.38 -34.66
C GLN A 53 21.16 20.59 -34.80
N GLY A 54 20.62 20.46 -36.03
CA GLY A 54 19.43 19.64 -36.29
C GLY A 54 19.64 18.15 -35.96
N ILE A 55 20.82 17.60 -36.27
CA ILE A 55 21.15 16.20 -35.96
C ILE A 55 21.29 15.98 -34.45
N ILE A 56 21.90 16.91 -33.72
CA ILE A 56 22.06 16.81 -32.25
C ILE A 56 20.70 16.89 -31.55
N ILE A 57 19.81 17.80 -31.99
CA ILE A 57 18.44 17.90 -31.45
C ILE A 57 17.64 16.61 -31.69
N LEU A 58 17.77 16.00 -32.88
CA LEU A 58 17.10 14.74 -33.19
C LEU A 58 17.62 13.56 -32.34
N ILE A 59 18.92 13.50 -32.07
CA ILE A 59 19.51 12.48 -31.19
C ILE A 59 19.03 12.68 -29.75
N LEU A 60 19.03 13.92 -29.23
CA LEU A 60 18.54 14.22 -27.88
C LEU A 60 17.04 13.95 -27.73
N ALA A 61 16.23 14.28 -28.75
CA ALA A 61 14.81 13.93 -28.77
C ALA A 61 14.59 12.42 -28.79
N GLY A 62 15.38 11.66 -29.55
CA GLY A 62 15.36 10.19 -29.54
C GLY A 62 15.73 9.60 -28.18
N VAL A 63 16.79 10.12 -27.54
CA VAL A 63 17.21 9.69 -26.20
C VAL A 63 16.14 10.02 -25.15
N CYS A 64 15.51 11.21 -25.22
CA CYS A 64 14.39 11.57 -24.35
C CYS A 64 13.14 10.73 -24.59
N LEU A 65 12.85 10.29 -25.82
CA LEU A 65 11.72 9.40 -26.10
C LEU A 65 11.99 7.97 -25.60
N VAL A 66 13.23 7.50 -25.68
CA VAL A 66 13.63 6.19 -25.13
C VAL A 66 13.63 6.20 -23.60
N TRP A 67 14.23 7.22 -22.96
CA TRP A 67 14.25 7.33 -21.49
C TRP A 67 12.91 7.77 -20.89
N GLY A 68 12.19 8.68 -21.55
CA GLY A 68 10.86 9.12 -21.16
C GLY A 68 9.80 8.03 -21.35
N GLY A 69 9.88 7.26 -22.44
CA GLY A 69 9.01 6.11 -22.68
C GLY A 69 9.23 4.98 -21.68
N ILE A 70 10.48 4.72 -21.29
CA ILE A 70 10.81 3.73 -20.22
C ILE A 70 10.35 4.23 -18.84
N SER A 71 10.36 5.54 -18.58
CA SER A 71 9.96 6.10 -17.27
C SER A 71 8.45 6.02 -17.01
N ILE A 72 7.62 6.07 -18.06
CA ILE A 72 6.15 6.00 -17.92
C ILE A 72 5.70 4.55 -17.61
N ALA A 73 6.48 3.54 -18.01
CA ALA A 73 6.12 2.13 -17.85
C ALA A 73 6.27 1.56 -16.42
N LEU A 74 6.84 2.30 -15.47
CA LEU A 74 7.16 1.81 -14.12
C LEU A 74 6.19 2.25 -13.02
N GLN A 75 5.04 2.84 -13.35
CA GLN A 75 3.96 3.02 -12.38
C GLN A 75 3.13 1.74 -12.28
N SER A 76 3.70 0.70 -11.68
CA SER A 76 2.92 -0.40 -11.13
C SER A 76 2.13 0.13 -9.93
N GLY A 77 0.99 0.77 -10.22
CA GLY A 77 0.08 1.25 -9.19
C GLY A 77 -0.35 0.10 -8.29
N PHE A 78 -0.26 0.29 -6.98
CA PHE A 78 -0.89 -0.61 -6.02
C PHE A 78 -2.41 -0.54 -6.25
N SER A 79 -3.02 -1.69 -6.57
CA SER A 79 -4.43 -1.81 -6.96
C SER A 79 -5.31 -2.26 -5.79
N GLU A 80 -6.63 -2.13 -5.96
CA GLU A 80 -7.64 -2.65 -5.04
C GLU A 80 -7.49 -4.16 -4.81
N GLU A 81 -7.37 -4.92 -5.91
CA GLU A 81 -7.15 -6.37 -5.85
C GLU A 81 -5.88 -6.72 -5.05
N LYS A 82 -4.79 -5.97 -5.28
CA LYS A 82 -3.53 -6.18 -4.55
C LYS A 82 -3.68 -5.86 -3.06
N ALA A 83 -4.48 -4.86 -2.69
CA ALA A 83 -4.80 -4.54 -1.31
C ALA A 83 -5.53 -5.71 -0.63
N ILE A 84 -6.58 -6.23 -1.28
CA ILE A 84 -7.38 -7.35 -0.78
C ILE A 84 -6.51 -8.59 -0.63
N LEU A 85 -5.70 -8.95 -1.63
CA LEU A 85 -4.78 -10.10 -1.57
C LEU A 85 -3.74 -9.94 -0.46
N THR A 86 -3.20 -8.73 -0.25
CA THR A 86 -2.24 -8.46 0.83
C THR A 86 -2.81 -8.81 2.21
N VAL A 87 -4.10 -8.56 2.44
CA VAL A 87 -4.78 -8.92 3.69
C VAL A 87 -5.17 -10.39 3.71
N LYS A 88 -5.80 -10.89 2.64
CA LYS A 88 -6.28 -12.29 2.56
C LYS A 88 -5.16 -13.31 2.74
N ASP A 89 -4.02 -13.08 2.10
CA ASP A 89 -2.86 -13.98 2.12
C ASP A 89 -1.94 -13.71 3.32
N GLY A 90 -2.19 -12.61 4.04
CA GLY A 90 -1.45 -12.21 5.22
C GLY A 90 -1.77 -13.06 6.46
N THR A 91 -0.87 -13.01 7.43
CA THR A 91 -1.02 -13.65 8.75
C THR A 91 -0.87 -12.62 9.86
N LEU A 92 -1.52 -12.89 11.00
CA LEU A 92 -1.32 -12.10 12.22
C LEU A 92 -0.14 -12.65 13.00
N ALA A 93 0.62 -11.78 13.68
CA ALA A 93 1.79 -12.18 14.46
C ALA A 93 1.44 -13.23 15.54
N ASN A 94 0.24 -13.13 16.14
CA ASN A 94 -0.25 -14.08 17.14
C ASN A 94 -0.80 -15.38 16.52
N TYR A 95 -1.04 -15.40 15.20
CA TYR A 95 -1.61 -16.53 14.47
C TYR A 95 -0.82 -16.80 13.16
N PRO A 96 0.46 -17.16 13.24
CA PRO A 96 1.34 -17.21 12.08
C PRO A 96 1.05 -18.36 11.11
N ASN A 97 0.28 -19.37 11.55
CA ASN A 97 0.06 -20.62 10.80
C ASN A 97 -1.20 -20.60 9.93
N SER A 98 -2.04 -19.56 10.01
CA SER A 98 -3.28 -19.45 9.26
C SER A 98 -3.43 -18.04 8.68
N THR A 99 -3.79 -17.96 7.41
CA THR A 99 -4.03 -16.67 6.76
C THR A 99 -5.35 -16.09 7.22
N ILE A 100 -5.48 -14.75 7.15
CA ILE A 100 -6.73 -14.08 7.51
C ILE A 100 -7.86 -14.56 6.60
N GLY A 101 -7.60 -14.70 5.30
CA GLY A 101 -8.61 -15.17 4.35
C GLY A 101 -9.13 -16.57 4.67
N ALA A 102 -8.24 -17.50 5.04
CA ALA A 102 -8.63 -18.86 5.41
C ALA A 102 -9.43 -18.87 6.72
N ALA A 103 -8.93 -18.19 7.75
CA ALA A 103 -9.58 -18.13 9.06
C ALA A 103 -10.96 -17.44 8.97
N PHE A 104 -11.05 -16.32 8.26
CA PHE A 104 -12.29 -15.58 8.09
C PHE A 104 -13.33 -16.39 7.31
N LYS A 105 -12.92 -17.07 6.22
CA LYS A 105 -13.82 -17.93 5.44
C LYS A 105 -14.38 -19.10 6.23
N SER A 106 -13.61 -19.67 7.17
CA SER A 106 -14.12 -20.69 8.09
C SER A 106 -15.05 -20.11 9.15
N PHE A 107 -14.89 -18.81 9.45
CA PHE A 107 -15.64 -18.11 10.50
C PHE A 107 -17.03 -17.66 10.08
N VAL A 108 -17.16 -17.14 8.87
CA VAL A 108 -18.43 -16.61 8.36
C VAL A 108 -19.08 -17.56 7.37
N LYS A 109 -20.40 -17.43 7.19
CA LYS A 109 -21.15 -18.23 6.22
C LYS A 109 -20.80 -17.86 4.77
N GLU A 110 -20.74 -16.56 4.49
CA GLU A 110 -20.36 -15.98 3.20
C GLU A 110 -19.44 -14.79 3.45
N ASP A 111 -18.27 -14.78 2.81
CA ASP A 111 -17.29 -13.71 2.96
C ASP A 111 -17.33 -12.74 1.77
N THR A 112 -17.39 -11.45 2.06
CA THR A 112 -17.28 -10.38 1.08
C THR A 112 -16.09 -9.50 1.43
N TRP A 113 -15.36 -9.06 0.40
CA TRP A 113 -14.16 -8.25 0.57
C TRP A 113 -14.27 -7.04 -0.33
N THR A 114 -14.08 -5.86 0.23
CA THR A 114 -14.04 -4.59 -0.50
C THR A 114 -12.78 -3.84 -0.12
N ALA A 115 -12.26 -3.01 -1.02
CA ALA A 115 -11.25 -2.06 -0.61
C ALA A 115 -11.44 -0.70 -1.27
N PHE A 116 -11.01 0.34 -0.57
CA PHE A 116 -10.97 1.69 -1.10
C PHE A 116 -9.65 2.36 -0.75
N LYS A 117 -9.26 3.33 -1.56
CA LYS A 117 -8.09 4.16 -1.28
C LYS A 117 -8.50 5.36 -0.44
N GLY A 118 -7.85 5.55 0.69
CA GLY A 118 -8.05 6.73 1.53
C GLY A 118 -7.32 7.96 0.98
N ASP A 119 -7.75 9.14 1.43
CA ASP A 119 -7.10 10.41 1.10
C ASP A 119 -5.68 10.51 1.68
N ASP A 120 -5.36 9.68 2.69
CA ASP A 120 -4.04 9.55 3.30
C ASP A 120 -3.06 8.70 2.47
N GLY A 121 -3.50 8.17 1.33
CA GLY A 121 -2.69 7.36 0.43
C GLY A 121 -2.64 5.88 0.77
N PHE A 122 -3.20 5.46 1.90
CA PHE A 122 -3.30 4.05 2.28
C PHE A 122 -4.53 3.38 1.65
N TRP A 123 -4.53 2.05 1.64
CA TRP A 123 -5.69 1.26 1.26
C TRP A 123 -6.40 0.75 2.49
N TYR A 124 -7.73 0.78 2.45
CA TYR A 124 -8.59 0.26 3.50
C TYR A 124 -9.37 -0.92 2.96
N VAL A 125 -9.14 -2.09 3.53
CA VAL A 125 -9.78 -3.34 3.12
C VAL A 125 -10.78 -3.73 4.21
N THR A 126 -12.03 -3.99 3.83
CA THR A 126 -13.05 -4.48 4.77
C THR A 126 -13.43 -5.92 4.40
N ALA A 127 -13.27 -6.83 5.36
CA ALA A 127 -13.81 -8.19 5.31
C ALA A 127 -15.15 -8.21 6.04
N SER A 128 -16.20 -8.63 5.33
CA SER A 128 -17.58 -8.65 5.81
C SER A 128 -18.15 -10.05 5.75
N GLY A 129 -18.94 -10.44 6.73
CA GLY A 129 -19.68 -11.69 6.66
C GLY A 129 -20.60 -11.91 7.85
N ASP A 130 -21.53 -12.84 7.67
CA ASP A 130 -22.48 -13.24 8.71
C ASP A 130 -21.91 -14.43 9.48
N PHE A 131 -21.97 -14.37 10.81
CA PHE A 131 -21.55 -15.44 11.71
C PHE A 131 -22.65 -15.77 12.71
N PHE A 132 -22.65 -17.01 13.19
CA PHE A 132 -23.63 -17.47 14.17
C PHE A 132 -23.04 -17.39 15.58
N TYR A 133 -23.69 -16.67 16.48
CA TYR A 133 -23.24 -16.49 17.85
C TYR A 133 -24.40 -16.62 18.83
N LEU A 134 -24.29 -17.55 19.77
CA LEU A 134 -25.25 -17.79 20.86
C LEU A 134 -26.72 -18.00 20.42
N GLY A 135 -26.96 -18.50 19.20
CA GLY A 135 -28.31 -18.75 18.71
C GLY A 135 -28.82 -17.71 17.71
N ASP A 136 -28.10 -16.59 17.58
CA ASP A 136 -28.45 -15.49 16.69
C ASP A 136 -27.40 -15.31 15.57
N THR A 137 -27.85 -14.80 14.43
CA THR A 137 -26.97 -14.40 13.33
C THR A 137 -26.59 -12.94 13.53
N ALA A 138 -25.29 -12.64 13.50
CA ALA A 138 -24.75 -11.29 13.55
C ALA A 138 -23.85 -11.06 12.34
N LYS A 139 -23.73 -9.80 11.92
CA LYS A 139 -22.81 -9.39 10.85
C LYS A 139 -21.54 -8.81 11.45
N VAL A 140 -20.38 -9.24 10.96
CA VAL A 140 -19.08 -8.65 11.31
C VAL A 140 -18.46 -7.94 10.12
N ASP A 141 -17.89 -6.76 10.38
CA ASP A 141 -17.05 -6.01 9.45
C ASP A 141 -15.68 -5.76 10.11
N LEU A 142 -14.63 -6.40 9.58
CA LEU A 142 -13.24 -6.20 10.00
C LEU A 142 -12.52 -5.32 8.98
N GLN A 143 -12.04 -4.16 9.40
CA GLN A 143 -11.31 -3.25 8.54
C GLN A 143 -9.81 -3.27 8.81
N PHE A 144 -9.04 -3.31 7.74
CA PHE A 144 -7.59 -3.34 7.72
C PHE A 144 -7.06 -2.12 6.97
N LYS A 145 -6.00 -1.51 7.50
CA LYS A 145 -5.23 -0.46 6.82
C LYS A 145 -3.98 -1.07 6.21
N VAL A 146 -3.78 -0.89 4.91
CA VAL A 146 -2.70 -1.48 4.11
C VAL A 146 -1.80 -0.36 3.57
N ASP A 147 -0.49 -0.51 3.81
CA ASP A 147 0.53 0.38 3.25
C ASP A 147 0.90 -0.07 1.83
N PRO A 148 0.68 0.76 0.79
CA PRO A 148 1.00 0.42 -0.59
C PRO A 148 2.51 0.26 -0.85
N HIS A 149 3.38 0.72 0.06
CA HIS A 149 4.83 0.69 -0.09
C HIS A 149 5.51 -0.52 0.55
N ASP A 150 4.94 -1.07 1.63
CA ASP A 150 5.59 -2.11 2.44
C ASP A 150 4.79 -3.43 2.51
N SER A 151 3.70 -3.59 1.74
CA SER A 151 2.87 -4.82 1.73
C SER A 151 2.50 -5.31 3.14
N ALA A 152 2.41 -4.36 4.08
CA ALA A 152 2.06 -4.58 5.47
C ALA A 152 0.66 -4.05 5.72
N PHE A 153 -0.06 -4.67 6.65
CA PHE A 153 -1.37 -4.23 7.06
C PHE A 153 -1.51 -4.22 8.58
N THR A 154 -2.46 -3.46 9.07
CA THR A 154 -2.84 -3.37 10.48
C THR A 154 -4.35 -3.44 10.60
N ILE A 155 -4.86 -4.03 11.67
CA ILE A 155 -6.29 -4.01 11.96
C ILE A 155 -6.64 -2.63 12.50
N GLN A 156 -7.64 -1.99 11.89
CA GLN A 156 -8.02 -0.63 12.21
C GLN A 156 -9.27 -0.58 13.09
N THR A 157 -10.32 -1.29 12.71
CA THR A 157 -11.60 -1.29 13.42
C THR A 157 -12.35 -2.59 13.20
N ILE A 158 -13.28 -2.87 14.13
CA ILE A 158 -14.28 -3.92 14.01
C ILE A 158 -15.66 -3.29 14.19
N GLN A 159 -16.65 -3.76 13.43
CA GLN A 159 -18.05 -3.46 13.65
C GLN A 159 -18.84 -4.77 13.73
N ILE A 160 -19.80 -4.83 14.64
CA ILE A 160 -20.74 -5.94 14.80
C ILE A 160 -22.14 -5.35 14.74
N ASP A 161 -22.98 -5.82 13.81
CA ASP A 161 -24.33 -5.29 13.56
C ASP A 161 -24.34 -3.75 13.48
N ASP A 162 -23.46 -3.22 12.61
CA ASP A 162 -23.22 -1.78 12.37
C ASP A 162 -22.76 -0.97 13.61
N THR A 163 -22.53 -1.63 14.75
CA THR A 163 -22.06 -1.00 15.98
C THR A 163 -20.53 -1.10 16.07
N PRO A 164 -19.80 0.02 16.23
CA PRO A 164 -18.36 -0.01 16.45
C PRO A 164 -18.00 -0.85 17.69
N GLY A 165 -17.14 -1.85 17.50
CA GLY A 165 -16.64 -2.68 18.58
C GLY A 165 -15.40 -2.08 19.25
N ASN A 166 -15.15 -2.52 20.49
CA ASN A 166 -13.94 -2.17 21.22
C ASN A 166 -12.86 -3.26 21.05
N VAL A 167 -11.71 -3.07 21.71
CA VAL A 167 -10.58 -4.02 21.67
C VAL A 167 -10.98 -5.42 22.16
N ASN A 168 -11.89 -5.52 23.14
CA ASN A 168 -12.36 -6.82 23.64
C ASN A 168 -13.21 -7.55 22.60
N ALA A 169 -14.10 -6.83 21.91
CA ALA A 169 -14.88 -7.39 20.80
C ALA A 169 -13.95 -7.90 19.67
N LEU A 170 -12.93 -7.11 19.32
CA LEU A 170 -11.92 -7.52 18.34
C LEU A 170 -11.19 -8.80 18.77
N ASN A 171 -10.67 -8.85 19.99
CA ASN A 171 -9.95 -10.02 20.50
C ASN A 171 -10.81 -11.28 20.52
N ASN A 172 -12.08 -11.15 20.91
CA ASN A 172 -13.01 -12.27 20.94
C ASN A 172 -13.29 -12.80 19.53
N VAL A 173 -13.54 -11.92 18.56
CA VAL A 173 -13.76 -12.32 17.17
C VAL A 173 -12.51 -12.97 16.58
N LEU A 174 -11.32 -12.40 16.78
CA LEU A 174 -10.07 -13.02 16.34
C LEU A 174 -9.87 -14.39 16.99
N PHE A 175 -10.09 -14.52 18.30
CA PHE A 175 -9.98 -15.79 18.99
C PHE A 175 -10.92 -16.84 18.37
N LEU A 176 -12.20 -16.52 18.18
CA LEU A 176 -13.16 -17.44 17.57
C LEU A 176 -12.78 -17.79 16.13
N MET A 177 -12.37 -16.79 15.33
CA MET A 177 -11.98 -16.97 13.93
C MET A 177 -10.80 -17.94 13.76
N TYR A 178 -9.85 -17.95 14.70
CA TYR A 178 -8.66 -18.81 14.64
C TYR A 178 -8.79 -20.13 15.44
N GLN A 179 -9.92 -20.40 16.09
CA GLN A 179 -10.18 -21.65 16.81
C GLN A 179 -11.02 -22.65 16.01
N MET A 180 -11.65 -22.22 14.91
CA MET A 180 -12.45 -23.07 14.02
C MET A 180 -11.60 -23.75 12.95
#